data_AF-A0A1I3UI24-F1
#
_entry.id   AF-A0A1I3UI24-F1
#
_cell.length_a   1.000
_cell.length_b   1.000
_cell.length_c   1.000
_cell.angle_alpha   90.00
_cell.angle_beta   90.00
_cell.angle_gamma   90.00
#
_symmetry.space_group_name_H-M   'P 1'
#
loop_
_entity.id
_entity.type
_entity.pdbx_description
1 polymer ?
#
loop_
_entity_poly.entity_id
_entity_poly.type
_entity_poly.pdbx_seq_one_letter_code
_entity_poly.pdbx_strand_id
1 'polypeptide(L)'
;MQFEMTATVFSVNKITVEGRTFCSMFTGQNPVGDNAENTLGLEVTKISAEPAVFDQLKTEGFRPGQEIKLVAMLKKAANGKSQPHIVGVVPSQKTAPTPEPQKKPA
;
A
#
# COMPACT_ATOMS: atom_id res chain seq x y z
N MET A 1 -8.11 -2.10 16.62
CA MET A 1 -8.25 -0.73 16.12
C MET A 1 -7.69 -0.69 14.71
N GLN A 2 -8.51 -0.28 13.74
CA GLN A 2 -8.08 -0.09 12.34
C GLN A 2 -7.73 1.38 12.14
N PHE A 3 -6.78 1.67 11.27
CA PHE A 3 -6.37 3.02 10.89
C PHE A 3 -6.01 3.05 9.41
N GLU A 4 -6.17 4.22 8.79
CA GLU A 4 -5.75 4.43 7.41
C GLU A 4 -4.28 4.87 7.38
N MET A 5 -3.54 4.37 6.40
CA MET A 5 -2.21 4.85 6.10
C MET A 5 -2.03 5.02 4.60
N THR A 6 -1.31 6.07 4.21
CA THR A 6 -0.94 6.29 2.82
C THR A 6 0.50 5.86 2.63
N ALA A 7 0.76 5.04 1.61
CA ALA A 7 2.11 4.59 1.30
C ALA A 7 2.27 4.30 -0.19
N THR A 8 3.50 4.45 -0.67
CA THR A 8 3.86 4.04 -2.04
C THR A 8 4.01 2.53 -2.07
N VAL A 9 3.19 1.82 -2.82
CA VAL A 9 3.23 0.36 -2.91
C VAL A 9 4.05 -0.06 -4.13
N PHE A 10 5.14 -0.79 -3.92
CA PHE A 10 6.01 -1.25 -5.00
C PHE A 10 5.61 -2.62 -5.53
N SER A 11 5.28 -3.54 -4.63
CA SER A 11 4.88 -4.90 -5.00
C SER A 11 4.03 -5.53 -3.92
N VAL A 12 3.18 -6.48 -4.33
CA VAL A 12 2.35 -7.28 -3.44
C VAL A 12 2.46 -8.74 -3.86
N ASN A 13 2.79 -9.60 -2.90
CA ASN A 13 3.00 -11.02 -3.10
C ASN A 13 1.94 -11.81 -2.35
N LYS A 14 1.21 -12.66 -3.07
CA LYS A 14 0.28 -13.65 -2.52
C LYS A 14 0.88 -15.04 -2.76
N ILE A 15 1.22 -15.75 -1.69
CA ILE A 15 1.89 -17.05 -1.74
C ILE A 15 1.10 -18.04 -0.90
N THR A 16 0.83 -19.22 -1.44
CA THR A 16 0.19 -20.31 -0.71
C THR A 16 1.23 -21.38 -0.38
N VAL A 17 1.39 -21.68 0.91
CA VAL A 17 2.32 -22.68 1.44
C VAL A 17 1.54 -23.61 2.36
N GLU A 18 1.60 -24.92 2.11
CA GLU A 18 0.95 -25.95 2.96
C GLU A 18 -0.53 -25.68 3.25
N GLY A 19 -1.27 -25.20 2.25
CA GLY A 19 -2.70 -24.88 2.37
C GLY A 19 -3.01 -23.56 3.08
N ARG A 20 -1.99 -22.80 3.52
CA ARG A 20 -2.15 -21.46 4.10
C ARG A 20 -1.68 -20.40 3.10
N THR A 21 -2.54 -19.42 2.83
CA THR A 21 -2.21 -18.29 1.96
C THR A 21 -1.72 -17.11 2.79
N PHE A 22 -0.53 -16.62 2.44
CA PHE A 22 0.10 -15.45 3.01
C PHE A 22 0.10 -14.33 1.97
N CYS A 23 -0.16 -13.11 2.42
CA CYS A 23 -0.01 -11.92 1.61
C CYS A 23 0.94 -10.94 2.30
N SER A 24 1.80 -10.30 1.51
CA SER A 24 2.69 -9.25 1.99
C SER A 24 2.92 -8.23 0.88
N MET A 25 3.16 -6.98 1.27
CA MET A 25 3.46 -5.90 0.35
C MET A 25 4.73 -5.16 0.75
N PHE A 26 5.42 -4.61 -0.24
CA PHE A 26 6.56 -3.74 -0.06
C PHE A 26 6.10 -2.30 -0.26
N THR A 27 6.23 -1.51 0.79
CA THR A 27 5.79 -0.11 0.83
C THR A 27 6.98 0.81 1.05
N GLY A 28 7.00 1.95 0.39
CA GLY A 28 7.92 3.05 0.63
C GLY A 28 7.24 4.18 1.38
N GLN A 29 7.96 4.75 2.35
CA GLN A 29 7.61 6.00 3.00
C GLN A 29 8.83 6.92 3.02
N ASN A 30 8.57 8.24 3.07
CA ASN A 30 9.66 9.18 3.28
C ASN A 30 10.29 8.91 4.66
N PRO A 31 11.62 8.82 4.75
CA PRO A 31 12.30 8.68 6.03
C PRO A 31 11.94 9.86 6.94
N VAL A 32 11.75 9.57 8.23
CA VAL A 32 11.38 10.57 9.24
C VAL A 32 12.37 10.54 10.42
N GLY A 33 12.50 11.67 11.12
CA GLY A 33 13.40 11.78 12.27
C GLY A 33 14.87 11.63 11.85
N ASP A 34 15.64 10.88 12.64
CA ASP A 34 17.07 10.68 12.40
C ASP A 34 17.39 10.04 11.04
N ASN A 35 16.45 9.30 10.46
CA ASN A 35 16.62 8.68 9.16
C ASN A 35 16.47 9.68 8.00
N ALA A 36 15.85 10.85 8.21
CA ALA A 36 15.63 11.86 7.17
C ALA A 36 16.95 12.40 6.59
N GLU A 37 17.95 12.61 7.46
CA GLU A 37 19.27 13.12 7.06
C GLU A 37 20.22 12.00 6.60
N ASN A 38 19.89 10.74 6.89
CA ASN A 38 20.78 9.59 6.66
C ASN A 38 20.29 8.61 5.57
N THR A 39 19.11 8.84 5.00
CA THR A 39 18.51 7.94 4.00
C THR A 39 18.23 8.69 2.71
N LEU A 40 18.88 8.28 1.62
CA LEU A 40 18.54 8.76 0.29
C LEU A 40 17.39 7.93 -0.28
N GLY A 41 16.30 8.60 -0.68
CA GLY A 41 15.13 7.95 -1.28
C GLY A 41 14.07 7.57 -0.26
N LEU A 42 13.45 6.39 -0.43
CA LEU A 42 12.33 5.92 0.40
C LEU A 42 12.78 4.82 1.35
N GLU A 43 12.24 4.86 2.57
CA GLU A 43 12.39 3.78 3.53
C GLU A 43 11.42 2.65 3.15
N VAL A 44 11.97 1.51 2.68
CA VAL A 44 11.17 0.40 2.18
C VAL A 44 10.90 -0.62 3.29
N THR A 45 9.64 -0.85 3.57
CA THR A 45 9.19 -1.79 4.60
C THR A 45 8.34 -2.90 3.97
N LYS A 46 8.54 -4.14 4.44
CA LYS A 46 7.66 -5.26 4.10
C LYS A 46 6.58 -5.39 5.17
N ILE A 47 5.31 -5.25 4.76
CA ILE A 47 4.16 -5.32 5.65
C ILE A 47 3.32 -6.55 5.30
N SER A 48 2.88 -7.30 6.31
CA SER A 48 1.94 -8.41 6.12
C SER A 48 0.55 -7.89 5.78
N ALA A 49 -0.19 -8.66 5.00
CA ALA A 49 -1.52 -8.30 4.54
C ALA A 49 -2.47 -9.49 4.54
N GLU A 50 -3.77 -9.22 4.51
CA GLU A 50 -4.79 -10.22 4.22
C GLU A 50 -4.75 -10.65 2.75
N PRO A 51 -5.00 -11.93 2.42
CA PRO A 51 -5.02 -12.41 1.04
C PRO A 51 -6.00 -11.65 0.14
N ALA A 52 -7.12 -11.18 0.68
CA ALA A 52 -8.13 -10.40 -0.04
C ALA A 52 -7.62 -9.06 -0.54
N VAL A 53 -6.60 -8.47 0.12
CA VAL A 53 -5.99 -7.19 -0.28
C VAL A 53 -5.35 -7.29 -1.65
N PHE A 54 -4.74 -8.44 -1.97
CA PHE A 54 -4.17 -8.69 -3.29
C PHE A 54 -5.26 -8.64 -4.37
N ASP A 55 -6.41 -9.26 -4.10
CA ASP A 55 -7.53 -9.33 -5.04
C ASP A 55 -8.21 -7.95 -5.20
N GLN A 56 -8.28 -7.16 -4.11
CA GLN A 56 -8.74 -5.77 -4.15
C GLN A 56 -7.81 -4.90 -5.02
N LEU A 57 -6.49 -4.94 -4.79
CA LEU A 57 -5.52 -4.16 -5.57
C LEU A 57 -5.54 -4.52 -7.06
N LYS A 58 -5.71 -5.80 -7.37
CA LYS A 58 -5.85 -6.26 -8.76
C LYS A 58 -7.11 -5.69 -9.42
N THR A 59 -8.22 -5.63 -8.68
CA THR A 59 -9.51 -5.07 -9.15
C THR A 59 -9.43 -3.56 -9.36
N GLU A 60 -8.73 -2.84 -8.48
CA GLU A 60 -8.46 -1.40 -8.59
C GLU A 60 -7.45 -1.04 -9.69
N GLY A 61 -6.82 -2.03 -10.33
CA GLY A 61 -5.87 -1.80 -11.42
C GLY A 61 -4.52 -1.27 -10.94
N PHE A 62 -4.04 -1.78 -9.79
CA PHE A 62 -2.75 -1.42 -9.18
C PHE A 62 -1.59 -1.40 -10.18
N ARG A 63 -0.75 -0.35 -10.08
CA ARG A 63 0.55 -0.26 -10.75
C ARG A 63 1.67 -0.06 -9.73
N PRO A 64 2.85 -0.69 -9.93
CA PRO A 64 4.01 -0.50 -9.07
C PRO A 64 4.37 0.98 -8.90
N GLY A 65 4.68 1.39 -7.67
CA GLY A 65 5.07 2.77 -7.35
C GLY A 65 3.90 3.74 -7.18
N GLN A 66 2.65 3.26 -7.18
CA GLN A 66 1.49 4.09 -6.87
C GLN A 66 1.37 4.36 -5.37
N GLU A 67 0.94 5.58 -5.05
CA GLU A 67 0.52 5.94 -3.71
C GLU A 67 -0.91 5.44 -3.46
N ILE A 68 -1.10 4.65 -2.40
CA ILE A 68 -2.36 3.98 -2.10
C ILE A 68 -2.72 4.22 -0.64
N LYS A 69 -4.00 4.52 -0.40
CA LYS A 69 -4.58 4.52 0.93
C LYS A 69 -4.95 3.11 1.34
N LEU A 70 -4.30 2.62 2.38
CA LEU A 70 -4.44 1.28 2.92
C LEU A 70 -5.13 1.33 4.27
N VAL A 71 -5.98 0.33 4.53
CA VAL A 71 -6.55 0.11 5.86
C VAL A 71 -5.67 -0.90 6.58
N ALA A 72 -5.02 -0.45 7.66
CA ALA A 72 -4.14 -1.27 8.48
C ALA A 72 -4.76 -1.51 9.86
N MET A 73 -4.36 -2.61 10.49
CA MET A 73 -4.59 -2.85 11.92
C MET A 73 -3.30 -3.26 12.59
N LEU A 74 -3.14 -2.92 13.87
CA LEU A 74 -2.02 -3.43 14.65
C LEU A 74 -2.26 -4.90 14.99
N LYS A 75 -1.31 -5.77 14.61
CA LYS A 75 -1.29 -7.18 14.98
C LYS A 75 -0.08 -7.46 15.86
N LYS A 76 -0.28 -8.21 16.94
CA LYS A 76 0.80 -8.60 17.85
C LYS A 76 1.76 -9.54 17.12
N ALA A 77 3.02 -9.14 16.98
CA ALA A 77 4.06 -10.02 16.45
C ALA A 77 4.66 -10.90 17.56
N ALA A 78 5.37 -11.95 17.16
CA ALA A 78 5.95 -12.95 18.08
C ALA A 78 6.84 -12.35 19.18
N ASN A 79 7.47 -11.20 18.93
CA ASN A 79 8.37 -10.53 19.87
C ASN A 79 7.67 -9.47 20.75
N GLY A 80 6.35 -9.53 20.90
CA GLY A 80 5.56 -8.60 21.71
C GLY A 80 5.36 -7.20 21.09
N LYS A 81 6.12 -6.85 20.04
CA LYS A 81 5.94 -5.61 19.28
C LYS A 81 4.72 -5.73 18.35
N SER A 82 3.83 -4.75 18.41
CA SER A 82 2.73 -4.65 17.45
C SER A 82 3.26 -4.11 16.13
N GLN A 83 2.89 -4.76 15.03
CA GLN A 83 3.25 -4.35 13.68
C GLN A 83 1.98 -4.08 12.87
N PRO A 84 2.03 -3.15 11.91
CA PRO A 84 0.92 -2.95 10.99
C PRO A 84 0.67 -4.23 10.17
N HIS A 85 -0.60 -4.54 9.97
CA HIS A 85 -1.09 -5.63 9.13
C HIS A 85 -2.21 -5.08 8.27
N ILE A 86 -2.06 -5.15 6.95
CA ILE A 86 -2.98 -4.54 6.00
C ILE A 86 -4.22 -5.43 5.83
N VAL A 87 -5.40 -4.86 6.00
CA VAL A 87 -6.68 -5.59 5.93
C VAL A 87 -7.57 -5.14 4.78
N GLY A 88 -7.26 -4.01 4.15
CA GLY A 88 -7.99 -3.54 2.99
C GLY A 88 -7.31 -2.40 2.26
N VAL A 89 -7.88 -2.04 1.12
CA VAL A 89 -7.54 -0.86 0.32
C VAL A 89 -8.71 0.11 0.38
N VAL A 90 -8.43 1.39 0.59
CA VAL A 90 -9.45 2.43 0.42
C VAL A 90 -9.60 2.66 -1.09
N PRO A 91 -10.79 2.46 -1.68
CA PRO A 91 -11.00 2.71 -3.10
C PRO A 91 -10.67 4.17 -3.41
N SER A 92 -9.73 4.39 -4.32
CA SER A 92 -9.53 5.72 -4.88
C SER A 92 -10.77 6.03 -5.70
N GLN A 93 -11.52 7.08 -5.35
CA GLN A 93 -12.52 7.62 -6.28
C GLN A 93 -11.79 7.84 -7.61
N LYS A 94 -12.13 7.04 -8.63
CA LYS A 94 -11.57 7.18 -9.98
C LYS A 94 -11.71 8.64 -10.35
N THR A 95 -10.60 9.39 -10.35
CA THR A 95 -10.59 10.76 -10.83
C THR A 95 -11.17 10.71 -12.23
N ALA A 96 -12.30 11.39 -12.42
CA ALA A 96 -12.95 11.50 -13.71
C ALA A 96 -11.90 11.91 -14.76
N PRO A 97 -11.98 11.39 -16.00
CA PRO A 97 -11.03 11.74 -17.04
C PRO A 97 -10.97 13.27 -17.16
N THR A 98 -9.77 13.83 -17.06
CA THR A 98 -9.48 15.23 -17.33
C THR A 98 -10.13 15.61 -18.67
N PRO A 99 -11.10 16.55 -18.71
CA PRO A 99 -11.67 16.97 -19.98
C PRO A 99 -10.56 17.59 -20.84
N GLU A 100 -10.43 17.08 -22.08
CA GLU A 100 -9.53 17.63 -23.10
C GLU A 100 -9.72 19.15 -23.23
N PRO A 101 -8.64 19.94 -23.36
CA PRO A 101 -8.76 21.37 -23.57
C PRO A 101 -9.42 21.62 -24.93
N GLN A 102 -10.66 22.11 -24.90
CA GLN A 102 -11.41 22.56 -26.07
C GLN A 102 -10.57 23.58 -26.84
N LYS A 103 -10.12 23.21 -28.05
CA LYS A 103 -9.60 24.16 -29.03
C LYS A 103 -10.70 25.16 -29.36
N LYS A 104 -10.49 26.41 -28.97
CA LYS A 104 -11.30 27.57 -29.37
C LYS A 104 -11.06 27.81 -30.88
N PRO A 105 -12.09 27.79 -31.75
CA PRO A 105 -11.90 28.17 -33.14
C PRO A 105 -11.69 29.69 -33.22
N ALA A 106 -10.76 30.08 -34.10
CA ALA A 106 -10.50 31.44 -34.53
C ALA A 106 -11.53 31.89 -35.57
#